data_AF-A0A1F2WE00-F1
#
_entry.id   AF-A0A1F2WE00-F1
#
_cell.length_a   1.000
_cell.length_b   1.000
_cell.length_c   1.000
_cell.angle_alpha   90.00
_cell.angle_beta   90.00
_cell.angle_gamma   90.00
#
_symmetry.space_group_name_H-M   'P 1'
#
loop_
_entity.id
_entity.type
_entity.pdbx_description
1 polymer ?
#
loop_
_entity_poly.entity_id
_entity_poly.type
_entity_poly.pdbx_seq_one_letter_code
_entity_poly.pdbx_strand_id
1 'polypeptide(L)'
;MEVIISHHGTDFDSLAAMVAAQKIYKDALLVFTGAVERNVRKFVSMYGDLIEITPIKKIKIEEINKLIIVDTRIKRRIGLFANVINKRDLEIHIYDHHPSTADDIKGDINAIEEVGATTTIMLKKIREMNLEISPIEATLFALGIYEDTGSLTFSTTTIDDINSISYLFDKGINLKVVANFINIGLSIAQKKLLNKLLLSSKEILCKSVRINMANAEVKNYTEGLALLTHKLIEIENSDVFFTIVKMADRIYIVGRSRTNSVDVDEVLKELGGGGHFQAASAVVKDLSLDELEKKLIGILEEKVRAGIVAKDIMSSPIKTVNTLASIEETKKILLRYGHNGIPVVEAGELKGIITMQEVNKAKQHGLGKELVSKYMSDQVVTVKLNTPLTEIQELMINYDIGRILVVSQEEKLVGIITRTDLIRNLYGEGHIPKRSFSTYVETSSNIERKKQIELIEKIFPKRVKDILNKIGEIGDRLDFPVFMVGGIVRDLFLGIKNYDLDIVVEGEGIKFARELSRYLGGRTKSHEKFGTAIVILADDFKIDVATARREFYEYPAAFPKVELSSIKKDLYRRDFTINAMAIQLNQKYFG
;
A
#
# COMPACT_ATOMS: atom_id res chain seq x y z
N MET A 1 0.78 43.60 -19.54
CA MET A 1 1.79 43.26 -18.52
C MET A 1 1.77 41.76 -18.27
N GLU A 2 2.93 41.18 -17.98
CA GLU A 2 3.06 39.76 -17.62
C GLU A 2 3.12 39.63 -16.10
N VAL A 3 2.37 38.68 -15.53
CA VAL A 3 2.29 38.47 -14.09
C VAL A 3 2.46 37.00 -13.76
N ILE A 4 3.30 36.71 -12.77
CA ILE A 4 3.48 35.37 -12.19
C ILE A 4 2.74 35.31 -10.85
N ILE A 5 1.89 34.30 -10.70
CA ILE A 5 1.10 34.06 -9.50
C ILE A 5 1.15 32.59 -9.08
N SER A 6 0.87 32.35 -7.80
CA SER A 6 0.55 31.02 -7.25
C SER A 6 -0.77 31.06 -6.47
N HIS A 7 -1.13 29.96 -5.80
CA HIS A 7 -2.29 29.89 -4.94
C HIS A 7 -2.21 30.80 -3.71
N HIS A 8 -3.40 31.11 -3.19
CA HIS A 8 -3.57 31.68 -1.87
C HIS A 8 -3.00 30.73 -0.80
N GLY A 9 -2.30 31.28 0.19
CA GLY A 9 -1.57 30.48 1.18
C GLY A 9 -0.23 29.99 0.61
N THR A 10 0.50 30.87 -0.08
CA THR A 10 1.78 30.56 -0.74
C THR A 10 2.76 29.92 0.24
N ASP A 11 3.19 28.68 -0.05
CA ASP A 11 4.22 27.90 0.62
C ASP A 11 5.58 27.99 -0.12
N PHE A 12 6.60 27.21 0.26
CA PHE A 12 7.89 27.28 -0.40
C PHE A 12 7.88 26.72 -1.81
N ASP A 13 7.08 25.69 -2.13
CA ASP A 13 7.02 25.18 -3.50
C ASP A 13 6.42 26.25 -4.42
N SER A 14 5.33 26.87 -4.00
CA SER A 14 4.76 28.04 -4.66
C SER A 14 5.77 29.18 -4.85
N LEU A 15 6.46 29.62 -3.79
CA LEU A 15 7.42 30.73 -3.90
C LEU A 15 8.59 30.34 -4.80
N ALA A 16 9.13 29.13 -4.65
CA ALA A 16 10.25 28.64 -5.44
C ALA A 16 9.89 28.52 -6.92
N ALA A 17 8.72 27.96 -7.23
CA ALA A 17 8.19 27.87 -8.59
C ALA A 17 7.94 29.26 -9.19
N MET A 18 7.46 30.23 -8.40
CA MET A 18 7.28 31.62 -8.85
C MET A 18 8.64 32.24 -9.24
N VAL A 19 9.65 32.13 -8.38
CA VAL A 19 10.99 32.66 -8.67
C VAL A 19 11.62 31.94 -9.85
N ALA A 20 11.45 30.62 -9.96
CA ALA A 20 11.91 29.85 -11.11
C ALA A 20 11.21 30.27 -12.41
N ALA A 21 9.90 30.57 -12.36
CA ALA A 21 9.14 31.12 -13.48
C ALA A 21 9.68 32.48 -13.90
N GLN A 22 10.04 33.38 -12.97
CA GLN A 22 10.58 34.70 -13.30
C GLN A 22 11.89 34.61 -14.09
N LYS A 23 12.69 33.55 -13.88
CA LYS A 23 13.90 33.33 -14.68
C LYS A 23 13.60 33.01 -16.15
N ILE A 24 12.49 32.31 -16.39
CA ILE A 24 11.99 31.96 -17.74
C ILE A 24 11.28 33.17 -18.36
N TYR A 25 10.47 33.88 -17.57
CA TYR A 25 9.68 35.06 -17.95
C TYR A 25 10.29 36.32 -17.32
N LYS A 26 11.43 36.77 -17.86
CA LYS A 26 12.27 37.82 -17.24
C LYS A 26 11.53 39.14 -16.95
N ASP A 27 10.55 39.51 -17.77
CA ASP A 27 9.80 40.76 -17.65
C ASP A 27 8.52 40.62 -16.81
N ALA A 28 8.23 39.42 -16.29
CA ALA A 28 7.02 39.16 -15.53
C ALA A 28 7.15 39.54 -14.06
N LEU A 29 6.08 40.14 -13.53
CA LEU A 29 6.02 40.61 -12.14
C LEU A 29 5.54 39.48 -11.21
N LEU A 30 6.29 39.19 -10.14
CA LEU A 30 5.87 38.26 -9.10
C LEU A 30 4.83 38.90 -8.19
N VAL A 31 3.67 38.27 -8.02
CA VAL A 31 2.59 38.82 -7.20
C VAL A 31 1.96 37.73 -6.33
N PHE A 32 1.89 37.99 -5.02
CA PHE A 32 1.12 37.15 -4.11
C PHE A 32 -0.38 37.39 -4.27
N THR A 33 -1.15 36.30 -4.36
CA THR A 33 -2.61 36.31 -4.55
C THR A 33 -3.39 36.46 -3.25
N GLY A 34 -2.73 36.40 -2.09
CA GLY A 34 -3.35 36.62 -0.79
C GLY A 34 -2.43 36.29 0.39
N ALA A 35 -2.94 35.50 1.35
CA ALA A 35 -2.14 35.11 2.52
C ALA A 35 -0.90 34.30 2.10
N VAL A 36 0.17 34.45 2.87
CA VAL A 36 1.44 33.76 2.66
C VAL A 36 1.77 32.99 3.93
N GLU A 37 2.24 31.75 3.76
CA GLU A 37 2.66 30.90 4.86
C GLU A 37 3.66 31.63 5.77
N ARG A 38 3.63 31.31 7.07
CA ARG A 38 4.46 32.00 8.05
C ARG A 38 5.96 31.86 7.74
N ASN A 39 6.39 30.71 7.24
CA ASN A 39 7.80 30.43 6.99
C ASN A 39 8.30 31.13 5.74
N VAL A 40 7.47 31.13 4.70
CA VAL A 40 7.70 31.93 3.48
C VAL A 40 7.78 33.41 3.82
N ARG A 41 6.87 33.94 4.66
CA ARG A 41 6.95 35.34 5.13
C ARG A 41 8.26 35.65 5.86
N LYS A 42 8.74 34.75 6.71
CA LYS A 42 10.04 34.91 7.38
C LYS A 42 11.18 34.89 6.37
N PHE A 43 11.15 33.97 5.41
CA PHE A 43 12.17 33.87 4.38
C PHE A 43 12.22 35.14 3.53
N VAL A 44 11.07 35.59 3.00
CA VAL A 44 10.96 36.84 2.24
C VAL A 44 11.37 38.05 3.07
N SER A 45 11.08 38.09 4.38
CA SER A 45 11.56 39.19 5.24
C SER A 45 13.08 39.21 5.43
N MET A 46 13.76 38.07 5.31
CA MET A 46 15.21 37.95 5.52
C MET A 46 16.00 38.05 4.21
N TYR A 47 15.42 37.59 3.09
CA TYR A 47 16.06 37.46 1.79
C TYR A 47 15.36 38.29 0.70
N GLY A 48 14.37 39.11 1.06
CA GLY A 48 13.48 39.80 0.12
C GLY A 48 14.13 40.82 -0.79
N ASP A 49 15.27 41.40 -0.41
CA ASP A 49 16.04 42.29 -1.30
C ASP A 49 16.54 41.56 -2.56
N LEU A 50 16.50 40.22 -2.55
CA LEU A 50 16.89 39.36 -3.67
C LEU A 50 15.70 38.79 -4.44
N ILE A 51 14.47 38.99 -3.94
CA ILE A 51 13.22 38.50 -4.53
C ILE A 51 12.25 39.68 -4.64
N GLU A 52 12.16 40.28 -5.82
CA GLU A 52 11.34 41.46 -6.03
C GLU A 52 9.85 41.09 -6.20
N ILE A 53 9.14 41.06 -5.06
CA ILE A 53 7.71 40.77 -5.03
C ILE A 53 6.92 42.07 -5.16
N THR A 54 6.12 42.17 -6.22
CA THR A 54 5.30 43.35 -6.48
C THR A 54 4.04 43.31 -5.61
N PRO A 55 3.77 44.35 -4.80
CA PRO A 55 2.53 44.43 -4.05
C PRO A 55 1.33 44.42 -4.98
N ILE A 56 0.33 43.58 -4.69
CA ILE A 56 -0.89 43.44 -5.51
C ILE A 56 -1.59 44.78 -5.80
N LYS A 57 -1.50 45.75 -4.87
CA LYS A 57 -2.06 47.10 -5.03
C LYS A 57 -1.43 47.92 -6.17
N LYS A 58 -0.23 47.55 -6.64
CA LYS A 58 0.45 48.18 -7.77
C LYS A 58 0.09 47.55 -9.12
N ILE A 59 -0.63 46.42 -9.10
CA ILE A 59 -1.01 45.69 -10.30
C ILE A 59 -2.36 46.18 -10.78
N LYS A 60 -2.41 46.67 -12.03
CA LYS A 60 -3.66 46.95 -12.72
C LYS A 60 -4.10 45.68 -13.44
N ILE A 61 -5.05 44.98 -12.83
CA ILE A 61 -5.50 43.66 -13.25
C ILE A 61 -6.00 43.67 -14.71
N GLU A 62 -6.57 44.79 -15.16
CA GLU A 62 -7.11 44.97 -16.51
C GLU A 62 -6.02 45.05 -17.58
N GLU A 63 -4.81 45.48 -17.23
CA GLU A 63 -3.67 45.65 -18.16
C GLU A 63 -2.86 44.34 -18.33
N ILE A 64 -3.24 43.25 -17.64
CA ILE A 64 -2.60 41.94 -17.77
C ILE A 64 -2.92 41.37 -19.16
N ASN A 65 -1.87 40.95 -19.88
CA ASN A 65 -1.94 40.30 -21.19
C ASN A 65 -1.32 38.90 -21.20
N LYS A 66 -0.49 38.56 -20.19
CA LYS A 66 -0.03 37.20 -19.93
C LYS A 66 -0.08 36.89 -18.43
N LEU A 67 -0.64 35.73 -18.08
CA LEU A 67 -0.73 35.23 -16.72
C LEU A 67 -0.02 33.88 -16.61
N ILE A 68 1.05 33.84 -15.83
CA ILE A 68 1.80 32.64 -15.53
C ILE A 68 1.36 32.14 -14.15
N ILE A 69 0.72 30.99 -14.11
CA ILE A 69 0.19 30.36 -12.91
C ILE A 69 1.09 29.16 -12.59
N VAL A 70 1.67 29.16 -11.39
CA VAL A 70 2.44 28.02 -10.89
C VAL A 70 1.74 27.42 -9.68
N ASP A 71 1.92 26.12 -9.49
CA ASP A 71 1.57 25.36 -8.27
C ASP A 71 0.06 25.34 -7.94
N THR A 72 -0.75 25.67 -8.94
CA THR A 72 -2.19 25.50 -8.90
C THR A 72 -2.76 25.65 -10.29
N ARG A 73 -3.79 24.87 -10.59
CA ARG A 73 -4.71 25.13 -11.69
C ARG A 73 -6.13 25.43 -11.23
N ILE A 74 -6.38 25.51 -9.93
CA ILE A 74 -7.74 25.68 -9.39
C ILE A 74 -8.14 27.16 -9.37
N LYS A 75 -9.23 27.52 -10.04
CA LYS A 75 -9.70 28.92 -10.17
C LYS A 75 -9.92 29.63 -8.84
N ARG A 76 -10.56 28.98 -7.88
CA ARG A 76 -10.82 29.60 -6.55
C ARG A 76 -9.55 29.90 -5.75
N ARG A 77 -8.41 29.27 -6.07
CA ARG A 77 -7.15 29.45 -5.34
C ARG A 77 -6.37 30.70 -5.75
N ILE A 78 -6.71 31.37 -6.86
CA ILE A 78 -5.91 32.50 -7.37
C ILE A 78 -6.46 33.90 -7.02
N GLY A 79 -7.47 33.98 -6.14
CA GLY A 79 -7.96 35.27 -5.63
C GLY A 79 -8.50 36.21 -6.72
N LEU A 80 -8.11 37.50 -6.66
CA LEU A 80 -8.60 38.55 -7.57
C LEU A 80 -8.30 38.27 -9.05
N PHE A 81 -7.27 37.48 -9.35
CA PHE A 81 -6.89 37.13 -10.72
C PHE A 81 -7.91 36.19 -11.39
N ALA A 82 -8.79 35.55 -10.62
CA ALA A 82 -9.87 34.73 -11.16
C ALA A 82 -10.84 35.53 -12.05
N ASN A 83 -10.89 36.86 -11.88
CA ASN A 83 -11.76 37.75 -12.64
C ASN A 83 -11.28 37.99 -14.08
N VAL A 84 -9.99 37.78 -14.37
CA VAL A 84 -9.41 38.05 -15.70
C VAL A 84 -9.20 36.82 -16.55
N ILE A 85 -9.33 35.60 -16.00
CA ILE A 85 -9.12 34.33 -16.73
C ILE A 85 -9.90 34.28 -18.05
N ASN A 86 -11.10 34.87 -18.12
CA ASN A 86 -11.95 34.81 -19.30
C ASN A 86 -11.74 35.98 -20.30
N LYS A 87 -10.71 36.82 -20.09
CA LYS A 87 -10.40 37.94 -20.96
C LYS A 87 -9.87 37.42 -22.31
N ARG A 88 -10.39 37.95 -23.43
CA ARG A 88 -10.06 37.45 -24.78
C ARG A 88 -8.59 37.60 -25.18
N ASP A 89 -7.94 38.68 -24.72
CA ASP A 89 -6.55 38.99 -25.07
C ASP A 89 -5.59 38.63 -23.92
N LEU A 90 -5.87 37.55 -23.19
CA LEU A 90 -5.05 37.04 -22.09
C LEU A 90 -4.47 35.67 -22.46
N GLU A 91 -3.14 35.60 -22.50
CA GLU A 91 -2.39 34.34 -22.63
C GLU A 91 -2.15 33.75 -21.23
N ILE A 92 -2.44 32.47 -21.02
CA ILE A 92 -2.35 31.80 -19.72
C ILE A 92 -1.40 30.61 -19.81
N HIS A 93 -0.33 30.61 -19.01
CA HIS A 93 0.59 29.49 -18.88
C HIS A 93 0.47 28.86 -17.50
N ILE A 94 0.28 27.54 -17.44
CA ILE A 94 0.06 26.80 -16.19
C ILE A 94 1.17 25.76 -16.02
N TYR A 95 1.76 25.74 -14.82
CA TYR A 95 2.71 24.73 -14.36
C TYR A 95 2.21 24.17 -13.03
N ASP A 96 1.89 22.88 -12.97
CA ASP A 96 1.27 22.29 -11.79
C ASP A 96 1.55 20.79 -11.72
N HIS A 97 1.60 20.22 -10.52
CA HIS A 97 1.76 18.77 -10.29
C HIS A 97 0.52 18.12 -9.64
N HIS A 98 -0.46 18.92 -9.23
CA HIS A 98 -1.67 18.43 -8.58
C HIS A 98 -2.59 17.66 -9.55
N PRO A 99 -3.41 16.69 -9.06
CA PRO A 99 -4.42 16.01 -9.86
C PRO A 99 -5.50 16.94 -10.44
N SER A 100 -6.18 16.50 -11.50
CA SER A 100 -7.18 17.33 -12.19
C SER A 100 -8.47 17.48 -11.41
N THR A 101 -9.06 18.67 -11.45
CA THR A 101 -10.35 18.97 -10.82
C THR A 101 -11.34 19.60 -11.81
N ALA A 102 -12.62 19.61 -11.45
CA ALA A 102 -13.65 20.28 -12.25
C ALA A 102 -13.53 21.82 -12.26
N ASP A 103 -12.75 22.39 -11.33
CA ASP A 103 -12.53 23.83 -11.17
C ASP A 103 -11.19 24.29 -11.79
N ASP A 104 -10.63 23.45 -12.68
CA ASP A 104 -9.37 23.71 -13.36
C ASP A 104 -9.51 24.86 -14.36
N ILE A 105 -8.53 25.77 -14.32
CA ILE A 105 -8.30 26.81 -15.31
C ILE A 105 -7.73 26.14 -16.56
N LYS A 106 -8.17 26.59 -17.74
CA LYS A 106 -7.58 26.18 -19.01
C LYS A 106 -6.52 27.20 -19.42
N GLY A 107 -5.27 26.78 -19.45
CA GLY A 107 -4.18 27.58 -20.02
C GLY A 107 -4.02 27.35 -21.52
N ASP A 108 -3.38 28.29 -22.21
CA ASP A 108 -2.83 28.12 -23.56
C ASP A 108 -1.63 27.16 -23.53
N ILE A 109 -0.84 27.22 -22.46
CA ILE A 109 0.21 26.26 -22.13
C ILE A 109 -0.15 25.57 -20.82
N ASN A 110 -0.13 24.23 -20.81
CA ASN A 110 -0.33 23.43 -19.61
C ASN A 110 0.82 22.43 -19.48
N ALA A 111 1.75 22.69 -18.58
CA ALA A 111 2.82 21.77 -18.21
C ALA A 111 2.45 21.11 -16.88
N ILE A 112 1.74 19.99 -16.99
CA ILE A 112 1.25 19.23 -15.84
C ILE A 112 2.00 17.91 -15.78
N GLU A 113 2.76 17.69 -14.72
CA GLU A 113 3.61 16.51 -14.55
C GLU A 113 3.36 15.84 -13.19
N GLU A 114 3.37 14.51 -13.15
CA GLU A 114 3.29 13.75 -11.90
C GLU A 114 4.67 13.73 -11.22
N VAL A 115 5.03 14.84 -10.58
CA VAL A 115 6.28 15.00 -9.79
C VAL A 115 5.97 15.43 -8.36
N GLY A 116 6.97 15.37 -7.48
CA GLY A 116 6.81 15.66 -6.07
C GLY A 116 6.68 17.14 -5.72
N ALA A 117 7.03 18.06 -6.62
CA ALA A 117 6.89 19.49 -6.44
C ALA A 117 6.81 20.24 -7.80
N THR A 118 6.05 21.33 -7.89
CA THR A 118 6.01 22.20 -9.07
C THR A 118 7.38 22.80 -9.39
N THR A 119 8.19 23.09 -8.38
CA THR A 119 9.57 23.57 -8.55
C THR A 119 10.42 22.62 -9.40
N THR A 120 10.18 21.30 -9.32
CA THR A 120 10.86 20.29 -10.16
C THR A 120 10.56 20.49 -11.64
N ILE A 121 9.30 20.77 -11.99
CA ILE A 121 8.88 21.07 -13.38
C ILE A 121 9.63 22.30 -13.89
N MET A 122 9.73 23.34 -13.06
CA MET A 122 10.39 24.59 -13.43
C MET A 122 11.90 24.41 -13.60
N LEU A 123 12.55 23.59 -12.76
CA LEU A 123 13.97 23.29 -12.87
C LEU A 123 14.32 22.49 -14.12
N LYS A 124 13.47 21.56 -14.56
CA LYS A 124 13.65 20.88 -15.86
C LYS A 124 13.74 21.91 -16.99
N LYS A 125 12.85 22.89 -17.00
CA LYS A 125 12.83 23.97 -18.01
C LYS A 125 14.03 24.90 -17.92
N ILE A 126 14.41 25.30 -16.71
CA ILE A 126 15.61 26.10 -16.47
C ILE A 126 16.86 25.38 -17.02
N ARG A 127 16.95 24.06 -16.84
CA ARG A 127 18.05 23.23 -17.37
C ARG A 127 18.01 23.13 -18.89
N GLU A 128 16.84 22.87 -19.49
CA GLU A 128 16.67 22.84 -20.95
C GLU A 128 17.08 24.16 -21.60
N MET A 129 16.81 25.29 -20.94
CA MET A 129 17.14 26.63 -21.42
C MET A 129 18.55 27.09 -21.01
N ASN A 130 19.33 26.27 -20.30
CA ASN A 130 20.65 26.59 -19.76
C ASN A 130 20.69 27.93 -18.99
N LEU A 131 19.68 28.19 -18.15
CA LEU A 131 19.62 29.41 -17.34
C LEU A 131 20.45 29.23 -16.05
N GLU A 132 21.25 30.24 -15.71
CA GLU A 132 22.09 30.23 -14.51
C GLU A 132 21.27 30.34 -13.21
N ILE A 133 21.67 29.57 -12.21
CA ILE A 133 21.07 29.56 -10.87
C ILE A 133 22.12 29.99 -9.85
N SER A 134 21.84 31.05 -9.10
CA SER A 134 22.67 31.50 -7.99
C SER A 134 22.52 30.58 -6.76
N PRO A 135 23.49 30.53 -5.83
CA PRO A 135 23.38 29.70 -4.63
C PRO A 135 22.14 29.97 -3.75
N ILE A 136 21.65 31.21 -3.76
CA ILE A 136 20.46 31.62 -2.99
C ILE A 136 19.19 31.10 -3.66
N GLU A 137 19.08 31.23 -4.98
CA GLU A 137 18.01 30.61 -5.76
C GLU A 137 18.05 29.08 -5.62
N ALA A 138 19.23 28.47 -5.69
CA ALA A 138 19.38 27.03 -5.50
C ALA A 138 18.87 26.57 -4.13
N THR A 139 19.14 27.36 -3.09
CA THR A 139 18.64 27.10 -1.73
C THR A 139 17.12 27.26 -1.65
N LEU A 140 16.54 28.28 -2.28
CA LEU A 140 15.08 28.46 -2.34
C LEU A 140 14.41 27.32 -3.12
N PHE A 141 14.95 26.93 -4.27
CA PHE A 141 14.41 25.84 -5.07
C PHE A 141 14.49 24.50 -4.33
N ALA A 142 15.57 24.28 -3.57
CA ALA A 142 15.67 23.12 -2.70
C ALA A 142 14.63 23.15 -1.58
N LEU A 143 14.33 24.33 -1.00
CA LEU A 143 13.28 24.48 0.00
C LEU A 143 11.91 24.07 -0.54
N GLY A 144 11.55 24.50 -1.75
CA GLY A 144 10.29 24.11 -2.39
C GLY A 144 10.16 22.60 -2.55
N ILE A 145 11.18 21.96 -3.13
CA ILE A 145 11.18 20.50 -3.32
C ILE A 145 11.15 19.77 -1.98
N TYR A 146 11.99 20.13 -1.02
CA TYR A 146 12.07 19.43 0.25
C TYR A 146 10.83 19.62 1.11
N GLU A 147 10.12 20.75 1.04
CA GLU A 147 8.86 20.92 1.76
C GLU A 147 7.79 19.97 1.21
N ASP A 148 7.59 19.95 -0.11
CA ASP A 148 6.47 19.23 -0.71
C ASP A 148 6.71 17.72 -0.86
N THR A 149 7.97 17.30 -0.88
CA THR A 149 8.36 15.88 -0.85
C THR A 149 8.54 15.30 0.56
N GLY A 150 8.31 16.10 1.61
CA GLY A 150 8.55 15.67 2.99
C GLY A 150 10.01 15.29 3.23
N SER A 151 10.94 16.11 2.74
CA SER A 151 12.37 15.80 2.68
C SER A 151 12.69 14.51 1.91
N LEU A 152 12.04 14.33 0.75
CA LEU A 152 12.17 13.15 -0.14
C LEU A 152 11.64 11.84 0.44
N THR A 153 10.73 11.90 1.42
CA THR A 153 10.18 10.70 2.08
C THR A 153 8.74 10.39 1.71
N PHE A 154 8.01 11.35 1.12
CA PHE A 154 6.62 11.14 0.71
C PHE A 154 6.54 10.25 -0.52
N SER A 155 5.44 9.48 -0.64
CA SER A 155 5.21 8.55 -1.76
C SER A 155 5.02 9.23 -3.12
N THR A 156 4.74 10.53 -3.13
CA THR A 156 4.67 11.38 -4.33
C THR A 156 6.04 11.79 -4.86
N THR A 157 7.12 11.56 -4.10
CA THR A 157 8.49 11.89 -4.51
C THR A 157 8.91 11.04 -5.71
N THR A 158 9.47 11.68 -6.73
CA THR A 158 9.93 11.03 -7.96
C THR A 158 11.44 11.14 -8.13
N ILE A 159 11.97 10.40 -9.10
CA ILE A 159 13.39 10.49 -9.48
C ILE A 159 13.75 11.89 -10.01
N ASP A 160 12.79 12.62 -10.57
CA ASP A 160 13.02 13.97 -11.08
C ASP A 160 13.24 14.98 -9.96
N ASP A 161 12.57 14.80 -8.82
CA ASP A 161 12.80 15.61 -7.61
C ASP A 161 14.22 15.39 -7.08
N ILE A 162 14.64 14.12 -7.01
CA ILE A 162 16.00 13.73 -6.58
C ILE A 162 17.05 14.31 -7.53
N ASN A 163 16.84 14.18 -8.85
CA ASN A 163 17.74 14.72 -9.86
C ASN A 163 17.81 16.25 -9.80
N SER A 164 16.70 16.90 -9.51
CA SER A 164 16.63 18.35 -9.32
C SER A 164 17.41 18.79 -8.09
N ILE A 165 17.23 18.12 -6.94
CA ILE A 165 18.05 18.36 -5.74
C ILE A 165 19.53 18.13 -6.04
N SER A 166 19.89 17.03 -6.72
CA SER A 166 21.28 16.74 -7.12
C SER A 166 21.86 17.84 -8.00
N TYR A 167 21.09 18.36 -8.94
CA TYR A 167 21.50 19.49 -9.78
C TYR A 167 21.70 20.76 -8.97
N LEU A 168 20.81 21.04 -8.03
CA LEU A 168 20.91 22.21 -7.16
C LEU A 168 22.14 22.13 -6.24
N PHE A 169 22.56 20.94 -5.78
CA PHE A 169 23.82 20.77 -5.03
C PHE A 169 25.01 21.30 -5.81
N ASP A 170 25.06 21.06 -7.12
CA ASP A 170 26.09 21.57 -8.02
C ASP A 170 26.05 23.11 -8.13
N LYS A 171 24.89 23.73 -7.88
CA LYS A 171 24.69 25.18 -7.83
C LYS A 171 24.88 25.80 -6.44
N GLY A 172 25.25 25.00 -5.44
CA GLY A 172 25.64 25.49 -4.11
C GLY A 172 24.50 25.69 -3.12
N ILE A 173 23.56 24.72 -3.00
CA ILE A 173 22.54 24.72 -1.93
C ILE A 173 23.19 24.93 -0.54
N ASN A 174 22.59 25.78 0.28
CA ASN A 174 22.91 25.89 1.69
C ASN A 174 21.93 25.07 2.55
N LEU A 175 22.30 23.82 2.85
CA LEU A 175 21.46 22.92 3.65
C LEU A 175 21.19 23.42 5.08
N LYS A 176 22.05 24.27 5.64
CA LYS A 176 21.79 24.87 6.96
C LYS A 176 20.59 25.81 6.90
N VAL A 177 20.47 26.58 5.82
CA VAL A 177 19.29 27.43 5.58
C VAL A 177 18.07 26.54 5.35
N VAL A 178 18.18 25.52 4.50
CA VAL A 178 17.10 24.56 4.26
C VAL A 178 16.56 23.98 5.58
N ALA A 179 17.44 23.43 6.41
CA ALA A 179 17.07 22.83 7.69
C ALA A 179 16.40 23.82 8.65
N ASN A 180 16.83 25.09 8.67
CA ASN A 180 16.24 26.12 9.53
C ASN A 180 14.79 26.46 9.18
N PHE A 181 14.41 26.34 7.90
CA PHE A 181 13.06 26.66 7.44
C PHE A 181 12.13 25.44 7.39
N ILE A 182 12.67 24.24 7.17
CA ILE A 182 11.89 22.99 7.19
C ILE A 182 11.65 22.51 8.62
N ASN A 183 12.69 22.48 9.47
CA ASN A 183 12.61 21.91 10.81
C ASN A 183 12.28 22.96 11.88
N ILE A 184 11.19 23.70 11.69
CA ILE A 184 10.79 24.71 12.67
C ILE A 184 10.07 24.02 13.84
N GLY A 185 10.68 24.12 15.02
CA GLY A 185 10.06 23.69 16.27
C GLY A 185 8.73 24.38 16.53
N LEU A 186 7.88 23.75 17.35
CA LEU A 186 6.54 24.26 17.64
C LEU A 186 6.57 25.61 18.37
N SER A 187 5.70 26.53 17.96
CA SER A 187 5.45 27.78 18.70
C SER A 187 4.92 27.50 20.12
N ILE A 188 4.98 28.47 21.03
CA ILE A 188 4.44 28.31 22.40
C ILE A 188 2.94 27.97 22.36
N ALA A 189 2.17 28.58 21.46
CA ALA A 189 0.75 28.27 21.29
C ALA A 189 0.53 26.82 20.82
N GLN A 190 1.30 26.39 19.80
CA GLN A 190 1.25 25.03 19.29
C GLN A 190 1.71 24.00 20.34
N LYS A 191 2.75 24.29 21.13
CA LYS A 191 3.19 23.41 22.25
C LYS A 191 2.09 23.24 23.29
N LYS A 192 1.41 24.33 23.66
CA LYS A 192 0.27 24.29 24.59
C LYS A 192 -0.91 23.48 24.03
N LEU A 193 -1.22 23.67 22.75
CA LEU A 193 -2.28 22.93 22.07
C LEU A 193 -1.93 21.44 21.93
N LEU A 194 -0.69 21.12 21.53
CA LEU A 194 -0.19 19.75 21.45
C LEU A 194 -0.33 19.03 22.80
N ASN A 195 0.09 19.68 23.89
CA ASN A 195 -0.04 19.09 25.24
C ASN A 195 -1.50 18.80 25.60
N LYS A 196 -2.44 19.69 25.26
CA LYS A 196 -3.87 19.44 25.46
C LYS A 196 -4.36 18.24 24.64
N LEU A 197 -3.95 18.14 23.38
CA LEU A 197 -4.34 17.06 22.48
C LEU A 197 -3.76 15.71 22.91
N LEU A 198 -2.50 15.67 23.37
CA LEU A 198 -1.89 14.47 23.93
C LEU A 198 -2.70 13.96 25.14
N LEU A 199 -3.07 14.85 26.05
CA LEU A 199 -3.83 14.49 27.25
C LEU A 199 -5.29 14.08 26.98
N SER A 200 -5.86 14.47 25.84
CA SER A 200 -7.23 14.13 25.45
C SER A 200 -7.32 13.03 24.39
N SER A 201 -6.18 12.49 23.94
CA SER A 201 -6.11 11.40 22.97
C SER A 201 -6.84 10.17 23.50
N LYS A 202 -7.68 9.58 22.67
CA LYS A 202 -8.39 8.32 22.93
C LYS A 202 -8.22 7.41 21.72
N GLU A 203 -7.89 6.16 21.97
CA GLU A 203 -7.86 5.11 20.94
C GLU A 203 -9.21 4.41 20.83
N ILE A 204 -9.62 4.12 19.59
CA ILE A 204 -10.78 3.32 19.23
C ILE A 204 -10.33 2.27 18.23
N LEU A 205 -10.70 1.01 18.46
CA LEU A 205 -10.45 -0.08 17.52
C LEU A 205 -11.70 -0.31 16.65
N CYS A 206 -11.60 -0.03 15.35
CA CYS A 206 -12.69 -0.25 14.40
C CYS A 206 -12.26 -1.22 13.30
N LYS A 207 -12.92 -2.38 13.17
CA LYS A 207 -12.62 -3.42 12.15
C LYS A 207 -11.11 -3.70 11.98
N SER A 208 -10.41 -3.84 13.11
CA SER A 208 -8.96 -4.09 13.19
C SER A 208 -8.06 -2.92 12.77
N VAL A 209 -8.57 -1.69 12.73
CA VAL A 209 -7.82 -0.44 12.51
C VAL A 209 -7.78 0.37 13.80
N ARG A 210 -6.58 0.80 14.23
CA ARG A 210 -6.38 1.67 15.40
C ARG A 210 -6.59 3.13 15.02
N ILE A 211 -7.66 3.72 15.54
CA ILE A 211 -8.04 5.10 15.24
C ILE A 211 -7.95 5.92 16.53
N ASN A 212 -7.08 6.93 16.55
CA ASN A 212 -6.98 7.84 17.68
C ASN A 212 -7.70 9.16 17.39
N MET A 213 -8.32 9.70 18.42
CA MET A 213 -9.03 10.97 18.36
C MET A 213 -8.64 11.84 19.55
N ALA A 214 -8.29 13.10 19.30
CA ALA A 214 -7.96 14.06 20.34
C ALA A 214 -8.78 15.33 20.18
N ASN A 215 -9.31 15.84 21.29
CA ASN A 215 -10.13 17.05 21.32
C ASN A 215 -9.48 18.18 22.13
N ALA A 216 -9.67 19.43 21.73
CA ALA A 216 -9.19 20.58 22.49
C ALA A 216 -10.01 21.85 22.23
N GLU A 217 -10.01 22.75 23.20
CA GLU A 217 -10.56 24.10 23.05
C GLU A 217 -9.49 25.16 23.36
N VAL A 218 -9.37 26.14 22.46
CA VAL A 218 -8.49 27.31 22.58
C VAL A 218 -9.23 28.58 22.20
N LYS A 219 -8.97 29.67 22.93
CA LYS A 219 -9.65 30.96 22.72
C LYS A 219 -9.27 31.61 21.38
N ASN A 220 -8.01 31.49 20.99
CA ASN A 220 -7.46 32.13 19.81
C ASN A 220 -7.13 31.10 18.74
N TYR A 221 -7.24 31.51 17.47
CA TYR A 221 -6.79 30.71 16.35
C TYR A 221 -5.31 30.37 16.47
N THR A 222 -4.99 29.09 16.30
CA THR A 222 -3.61 28.58 16.33
C THR A 222 -3.33 27.90 14.99
N GLU A 223 -2.43 28.48 14.20
CA GLU A 223 -2.01 27.92 12.91
C GLU A 223 -1.32 26.56 13.06
N GLY A 224 -1.37 25.76 11.99
CA GLY A 224 -0.62 24.50 11.89
C GLY A 224 -1.22 23.32 12.65
N LEU A 225 -2.55 23.21 12.75
CA LEU A 225 -3.20 22.03 13.33
C LEU A 225 -2.80 20.74 12.60
N ALA A 226 -2.70 20.77 11.27
CA ALA A 226 -2.28 19.61 10.48
C ALA A 226 -0.88 19.10 10.82
N LEU A 227 0.05 20.01 11.16
CA LEU A 227 1.38 19.65 11.66
C LEU A 227 1.28 18.94 13.01
N LEU A 228 0.40 19.43 13.90
CA LEU A 228 0.18 18.80 15.20
C LEU A 228 -0.44 17.41 15.04
N THR A 229 -1.45 17.25 14.18
CA THR A 229 -2.06 15.95 13.87
C THR A 229 -1.03 14.95 13.35
N HIS A 230 -0.14 15.39 12.45
CA HIS A 230 0.94 14.57 11.92
C HIS A 230 1.95 14.14 13.00
N LYS A 231 2.31 15.03 13.93
CA LYS A 231 3.16 14.67 15.07
C LYS A 231 2.46 13.74 16.05
N LEU A 232 1.16 13.91 16.26
CA LEU A 232 0.38 13.07 17.17
C LEU A 232 0.25 11.64 16.67
N ILE A 233 -0.02 11.43 15.37
CA ILE A 233 -0.06 10.07 14.81
C ILE A 233 1.31 9.36 14.91
N GLU A 234 2.42 10.11 14.86
CA GLU A 234 3.77 9.58 15.15
C GLU A 234 3.97 9.22 16.61
N ILE A 235 3.62 10.12 17.54
CA ILE A 235 3.81 9.91 18.97
C ILE A 235 2.96 8.75 19.49
N GLU A 236 1.71 8.64 19.01
CA GLU A 236 0.72 7.67 19.49
C GLU A 236 0.75 6.36 18.71
N ASN A 237 1.56 6.26 17.65
CA ASN A 237 1.71 5.08 16.80
C ASN A 237 0.38 4.50 16.26
N SER A 238 -0.57 5.38 15.91
CA SER A 238 -1.91 5.02 15.43
C SER A 238 -1.95 4.80 13.92
N ASP A 239 -2.90 4.00 13.42
CA ASP A 239 -3.10 3.81 11.97
C ASP A 239 -3.79 5.03 11.36
N VAL A 240 -4.71 5.65 12.11
CA VAL A 240 -5.44 6.86 11.73
C VAL A 240 -5.51 7.79 12.94
N PHE A 241 -5.41 9.10 12.72
CA PHE A 241 -5.51 10.10 13.78
C PHE A 241 -6.39 11.28 13.37
N PHE A 242 -7.33 11.64 14.24
CA PHE A 242 -8.16 12.85 14.09
C PHE A 242 -7.92 13.83 15.24
N THR A 243 -7.64 15.09 14.91
CA THR A 243 -7.67 16.18 15.89
C THR A 243 -8.91 17.03 15.67
N ILE A 244 -9.68 17.26 16.75
CA ILE A 244 -10.92 18.04 16.75
C ILE A 244 -10.71 19.25 17.67
N VAL A 245 -10.48 20.42 17.11
CA VAL A 245 -10.10 21.61 17.89
C VAL A 245 -11.08 22.74 17.70
N LYS A 246 -11.72 23.16 18.79
CA LYS A 246 -12.51 24.39 18.81
C LYS A 246 -11.56 25.58 18.99
N MET A 247 -11.53 26.44 17.98
CA MET A 247 -10.76 27.69 17.98
C MET A 247 -11.72 28.84 17.76
N ALA A 248 -11.89 29.69 18.77
CA ALA A 248 -12.94 30.71 18.81
C ALA A 248 -14.34 30.09 18.59
N ASP A 249 -15.03 30.50 17.53
CA ASP A 249 -16.40 30.15 17.16
C ASP A 249 -16.51 29.00 16.15
N ARG A 250 -15.40 28.34 15.81
CA ARG A 250 -15.37 27.25 14.81
C ARG A 250 -14.64 26.03 15.32
N ILE A 251 -15.05 24.85 14.84
CA ILE A 251 -14.36 23.59 15.11
C ILE A 251 -13.61 23.17 13.85
N TYR A 252 -12.31 22.95 14.01
CA TYR A 252 -11.42 22.47 12.96
C TYR A 252 -11.14 20.99 13.20
N ILE A 253 -11.39 20.18 12.16
CA ILE A 253 -11.04 18.76 12.16
C ILE A 253 -9.92 18.55 11.16
N VAL A 254 -8.89 17.81 11.56
CA VAL A 254 -7.85 17.32 10.65
C VAL A 254 -7.68 15.83 10.86
N GLY A 255 -7.72 15.08 9.76
CA GLY A 255 -7.52 13.64 9.73
C GLY A 255 -6.23 13.28 9.00
N ARG A 256 -5.50 12.30 9.53
CA ARG A 256 -4.35 11.67 8.88
C ARG A 256 -4.49 10.15 8.93
N SER A 257 -4.16 9.48 7.84
CA SER A 257 -4.17 8.01 7.74
C SER A 257 -2.84 7.49 7.22
N ARG A 258 -2.35 6.42 7.84
CA ARG A 258 -1.19 5.62 7.41
C ARG A 258 -1.59 4.31 6.75
N THR A 259 -2.89 4.05 6.64
CA THR A 259 -3.45 2.80 6.14
C THR A 259 -4.37 3.03 4.97
N ASN A 260 -4.44 2.05 4.07
CA ASN A 260 -5.41 2.05 2.97
C ASN A 260 -6.80 1.59 3.40
N SER A 261 -6.97 1.22 4.67
CA SER A 261 -8.26 0.82 5.22
C SER A 261 -9.21 1.99 5.48
N VAL A 262 -8.69 3.23 5.55
CA VAL A 262 -9.47 4.43 5.85
C VAL A 262 -9.04 5.56 4.93
N ASP A 263 -9.96 5.99 4.07
CA ASP A 263 -9.85 7.21 3.28
C ASP A 263 -10.35 8.39 4.13
N VAL A 264 -9.43 9.25 4.58
CA VAL A 264 -9.81 10.38 5.44
C VAL A 264 -10.48 11.53 4.67
N ASP A 265 -10.30 11.60 3.35
CA ASP A 265 -11.01 12.57 2.50
C ASP A 265 -12.48 12.19 2.39
N GLU A 266 -12.81 10.93 2.11
CA GLU A 266 -14.20 10.44 2.13
C GLU A 266 -14.87 10.68 3.48
N VAL A 267 -14.17 10.41 4.59
CA VAL A 267 -14.70 10.62 5.95
C VAL A 267 -15.00 12.10 6.22
N LEU A 268 -14.09 13.01 5.87
CA LEU A 268 -14.27 14.43 6.19
C LEU A 268 -15.16 15.19 5.20
N LYS A 269 -15.38 14.66 3.99
CA LYS A 269 -16.40 15.18 3.06
C LYS A 269 -17.82 15.13 3.64
N GLU A 270 -18.16 14.11 4.42
CA GLU A 270 -19.45 14.00 5.15
C GLU A 270 -19.64 15.11 6.21
N LEU A 271 -18.53 15.78 6.59
CA LEU A 271 -18.52 16.92 7.50
C LEU A 271 -18.33 18.25 6.76
N GLY A 272 -18.48 18.27 5.44
CA GLY A 272 -18.30 19.46 4.61
C GLY A 272 -16.84 19.86 4.39
N GLY A 273 -15.90 18.94 4.62
CA GLY A 273 -14.47 19.12 4.38
C GLY A 273 -13.98 18.52 3.07
N GLY A 274 -12.69 18.22 3.04
CA GLY A 274 -12.03 17.50 1.96
C GLY A 274 -10.50 17.53 2.06
N GLY A 275 -9.85 16.83 1.13
CA GLY A 275 -8.40 16.75 0.99
C GLY A 275 -7.98 15.59 0.09
N HIS A 276 -7.06 14.78 0.61
CA HIS A 276 -6.52 13.58 -0.02
C HIS A 276 -6.79 12.34 0.82
N PHE A 277 -6.66 11.17 0.19
CA PHE A 277 -6.87 9.86 0.81
C PHE A 277 -6.21 9.71 2.20
N GLN A 278 -4.99 10.21 2.37
CA GLN A 278 -4.21 10.10 3.61
C GLN A 278 -4.27 11.35 4.50
N ALA A 279 -4.82 12.46 4.01
CA ALA A 279 -4.79 13.73 4.72
C ALA A 279 -5.94 14.65 4.28
N ALA A 280 -6.82 14.99 5.21
CA ALA A 280 -7.95 15.86 4.92
C ALA A 280 -8.30 16.76 6.10
N SER A 281 -9.12 17.79 5.85
CA SER A 281 -9.58 18.70 6.88
C SER A 281 -11.03 19.14 6.66
N ALA A 282 -11.71 19.51 7.75
CA ALA A 282 -13.06 20.05 7.72
C ALA A 282 -13.20 21.19 8.74
N VAL A 283 -14.13 22.12 8.47
CA VAL A 283 -14.48 23.19 9.39
C VAL A 283 -15.98 23.16 9.63
N VAL A 284 -16.35 22.98 10.89
CA VAL A 284 -17.74 22.83 11.33
C VAL A 284 -18.13 24.00 12.22
N LYS A 285 -19.38 24.43 12.09
CA LYS A 285 -20.03 25.43 12.94
C LYS A 285 -21.21 24.79 13.68
N ASP A 286 -21.62 25.41 14.78
CA ASP A 286 -22.90 25.12 15.46
C ASP A 286 -23.06 23.69 16.01
N LEU A 287 -21.95 23.02 16.32
CA LEU A 287 -21.92 21.73 17.02
C LEU A 287 -21.01 21.81 18.25
N SER A 288 -21.29 20.99 19.26
CA SER A 288 -20.35 20.75 20.35
C SER A 288 -19.25 19.76 19.95
N LEU A 289 -18.12 19.77 20.67
CA LEU A 289 -17.03 18.81 20.43
C LEU A 289 -17.50 17.35 20.60
N ASP A 290 -18.36 17.09 21.59
CA ASP A 290 -18.87 15.74 21.90
C ASP A 290 -19.82 15.21 20.81
N GLU A 291 -20.73 16.05 20.32
CA GLU A 291 -21.64 15.68 19.21
C GLU A 291 -20.85 15.36 17.94
N LEU A 292 -19.81 16.15 17.66
CA LEU A 292 -18.96 15.95 16.49
C LEU A 292 -18.09 14.70 16.61
N GLU A 293 -17.53 14.43 17.79
CA GLU A 293 -16.79 13.19 18.09
C GLU A 293 -17.69 11.97 17.83
N LYS A 294 -18.92 11.96 18.36
CA LYS A 294 -19.91 10.89 18.14
C LYS A 294 -20.28 10.73 16.65
N LYS A 295 -20.52 11.84 15.96
CA LYS A 295 -20.84 11.81 14.52
C LYS A 295 -19.69 11.22 13.71
N LEU A 296 -18.45 11.61 14.02
CA LEU A 296 -17.26 11.12 13.33
C LEU A 296 -17.05 9.61 13.59
N ILE A 297 -17.28 9.13 14.81
CA ILE A 297 -17.26 7.69 15.12
C ILE A 297 -18.27 6.92 14.26
N GLY A 298 -19.52 7.42 14.15
CA GLY A 298 -20.54 6.79 13.31
C GLY A 298 -20.17 6.72 11.82
N ILE A 299 -19.54 7.77 11.29
CA ILE A 299 -19.03 7.76 9.90
C ILE A 299 -17.92 6.72 9.74
N LEU A 300 -17.00 6.63 10.71
CA LEU A 300 -15.89 5.67 10.67
C LEU A 300 -16.39 4.22 10.70
N GLU A 301 -17.42 3.90 11.48
CA GLU A 301 -18.00 2.54 11.50
C GLU A 301 -18.49 2.07 10.11
N GLU A 302 -19.02 3.00 9.31
CA GLU A 302 -19.45 2.73 7.94
C GLU A 302 -18.25 2.63 6.98
N LYS A 303 -17.37 3.64 6.98
CA LYS A 303 -16.35 3.84 5.94
C LYS A 303 -15.06 3.05 6.14
N VAL A 304 -14.75 2.60 7.37
CA VAL A 304 -13.56 1.79 7.63
C VAL A 304 -13.70 0.45 6.90
N ARG A 305 -12.75 0.13 6.04
CA ARG A 305 -12.60 -1.20 5.44
C ARG A 305 -11.92 -2.12 6.44
N ALA A 306 -12.29 -3.40 6.44
CA ALA A 306 -11.65 -4.37 7.32
C ALA A 306 -10.13 -4.39 7.07
N GLY A 307 -9.36 -4.19 8.13
CA GLY A 307 -7.91 -4.35 8.08
C GLY A 307 -7.51 -5.78 7.75
N ILE A 308 -6.28 -5.95 7.26
CA ILE A 308 -5.68 -7.27 7.05
C ILE A 308 -5.45 -7.92 8.41
N VAL A 309 -5.95 -9.14 8.59
CA VAL A 309 -5.82 -9.90 9.84
C VAL A 309 -5.00 -11.19 9.63
N ALA A 310 -4.63 -11.83 10.73
CA ALA A 310 -3.82 -13.05 10.74
C ALA A 310 -4.30 -14.12 9.73
N LYS A 311 -5.61 -14.38 9.67
CA LYS A 311 -6.17 -15.39 8.76
C LYS A 311 -5.96 -15.09 7.27
N ASP A 312 -5.78 -13.82 6.91
CA ASP A 312 -5.63 -13.39 5.50
C ASP A 312 -4.20 -13.60 4.99
N ILE A 313 -3.22 -13.73 5.91
CA ILE A 313 -1.79 -13.83 5.59
C ILE A 313 -1.14 -15.13 6.10
N MET A 314 -1.84 -15.91 6.93
CA MET A 314 -1.29 -17.14 7.49
C MET A 314 -1.17 -18.25 6.46
N SER A 315 -0.16 -19.08 6.63
CA SER A 315 -0.06 -20.36 5.93
C SER A 315 -0.80 -21.45 6.70
N SER A 316 -1.64 -22.22 5.98
CA SER A 316 -2.37 -23.39 6.48
C SER A 316 -2.49 -24.45 5.36
N PRO A 317 -2.53 -25.76 5.66
CA PRO A 317 -2.35 -26.40 6.96
C PRO A 317 -0.89 -26.44 7.40
N ILE A 318 -0.68 -26.33 8.71
CA ILE A 318 0.65 -26.38 9.33
C ILE A 318 1.04 -27.82 9.66
N LYS A 319 2.30 -28.18 9.38
CA LYS A 319 2.85 -29.48 9.81
C LYS A 319 3.24 -29.39 11.28
N THR A 320 2.87 -30.40 12.05
CA THR A 320 3.08 -30.48 13.50
C THR A 320 3.67 -31.83 13.87
N VAL A 321 4.15 -31.96 15.10
CA VAL A 321 4.51 -33.24 15.72
C VAL A 321 3.74 -33.43 17.01
N ASN A 322 3.50 -34.68 17.41
CA ASN A 322 2.84 -34.97 18.68
C ASN A 322 3.83 -34.85 19.86
N THR A 323 3.33 -34.54 21.06
CA THR A 323 4.12 -34.52 22.32
C THR A 323 4.88 -35.82 22.59
N LEU A 324 4.34 -36.95 22.12
CA LEU A 324 4.92 -38.30 22.26
C LEU A 324 5.86 -38.69 21.11
N ALA A 325 6.09 -37.82 20.12
CA ALA A 325 7.04 -38.09 19.05
C ALA A 325 8.47 -38.10 19.59
N SER A 326 9.33 -38.93 19.00
CA SER A 326 10.76 -38.97 19.34
C SER A 326 11.54 -37.82 18.69
N ILE A 327 12.68 -37.46 19.26
CA ILE A 327 13.63 -36.50 18.65
C ILE A 327 14.07 -36.96 17.26
N GLU A 328 14.29 -38.26 17.05
CA GLU A 328 14.72 -38.80 15.76
C GLU A 328 13.62 -38.73 14.69
N GLU A 329 12.37 -39.02 15.05
CA GLU A 329 11.22 -38.86 14.16
C GLU A 329 11.03 -37.39 13.78
N THR A 330 11.09 -36.49 14.76
CA THR A 330 10.98 -35.05 14.55
C THR A 330 12.07 -34.53 13.62
N LYS A 331 13.31 -35.01 13.77
CA LYS A 331 14.41 -34.68 12.85
C LYS A 331 14.08 -35.05 11.41
N LYS A 332 13.53 -36.24 11.17
CA LYS A 332 13.13 -36.68 9.83
C LYS A 332 12.05 -35.78 9.25
N ILE A 333 11.06 -35.38 10.06
CA ILE A 333 10.00 -34.47 9.65
C ILE A 333 10.58 -33.11 9.28
N LEU A 334 11.39 -32.50 10.16
CA LEU A 334 12.02 -31.20 9.90
C LEU A 334 12.86 -31.22 8.61
N LEU A 335 13.67 -32.26 8.38
CA LEU A 335 14.45 -32.42 7.15
C LEU A 335 13.55 -32.62 5.91
N ARG A 336 12.53 -33.47 6.01
CA ARG A 336 11.59 -33.78 4.90
C ARG A 336 10.84 -32.56 4.39
N TYR A 337 10.60 -31.58 5.25
CA TYR A 337 9.87 -30.36 4.92
C TYR A 337 10.77 -29.12 4.81
N GLY A 338 12.08 -29.24 5.05
CA GLY A 338 13.02 -28.11 5.05
C GLY A 338 12.68 -27.07 6.12
N HIS A 339 12.13 -27.50 7.25
CA HIS A 339 11.71 -26.62 8.33
C HIS A 339 12.79 -26.52 9.40
N ASN A 340 13.09 -25.30 9.86
CA ASN A 340 14.03 -25.07 10.96
C ASN A 340 13.38 -25.16 12.35
N GLY A 341 12.06 -25.35 12.42
CA GLY A 341 11.32 -25.59 13.64
C GLY A 341 9.89 -25.97 13.34
N ILE A 342 9.26 -26.71 14.25
CA ILE A 342 7.93 -27.32 14.07
C ILE A 342 7.12 -27.20 15.36
N PRO A 343 5.82 -26.86 15.28
CA PRO A 343 4.94 -26.86 16.44
C PRO A 343 4.71 -28.28 16.97
N VAL A 344 4.66 -28.39 18.29
CA VAL A 344 4.35 -29.60 19.03
C VAL A 344 2.92 -29.47 19.55
N VAL A 345 2.09 -30.46 19.23
CA VAL A 345 0.66 -30.45 19.55
C VAL A 345 0.23 -31.74 20.26
N GLU A 346 -0.86 -31.65 21.01
CA GLU A 346 -1.54 -32.79 21.61
C GLU A 346 -3.04 -32.63 21.38
N ALA A 347 -3.68 -33.63 20.76
CA ALA A 347 -5.09 -33.54 20.35
C ALA A 347 -5.47 -32.27 19.55
N GLY A 348 -4.51 -31.66 18.84
CA GLY A 348 -4.70 -30.43 18.05
C GLY A 348 -4.46 -29.12 18.82
N GLU A 349 -4.28 -29.19 20.13
CA GLU A 349 -3.87 -28.05 20.96
C GLU A 349 -2.37 -27.83 20.88
N LEU A 350 -1.95 -26.56 20.83
CA LEU A 350 -0.54 -26.19 20.84
C LEU A 350 0.05 -26.42 22.24
N LYS A 351 1.11 -27.23 22.34
CA LYS A 351 1.84 -27.48 23.60
C LYS A 351 3.25 -26.89 23.61
N GLY A 352 3.83 -26.62 22.45
CA GLY A 352 5.16 -26.02 22.36
C GLY A 352 5.68 -25.90 20.93
N ILE A 353 6.95 -25.54 20.81
CA ILE A 353 7.69 -25.53 19.56
C ILE A 353 9.05 -26.20 19.77
N ILE A 354 9.52 -26.95 18.78
CA ILE A 354 10.87 -27.49 18.78
C ILE A 354 11.59 -27.12 17.48
N THR A 355 12.85 -26.69 17.62
CA THR A 355 13.72 -26.23 16.55
C THR A 355 14.70 -27.31 16.11
N MET A 356 15.22 -27.17 14.89
CA MET A 356 16.29 -28.03 14.39
C MET A 356 17.54 -27.96 15.27
N GLN A 357 17.80 -26.81 15.91
CA GLN A 357 18.93 -26.66 16.82
C GLN A 357 18.78 -27.54 18.06
N GLU A 358 17.63 -27.52 18.73
CA GLU A 358 17.35 -28.37 19.90
C GLU A 358 17.40 -29.86 19.53
N VAL A 359 16.79 -30.22 18.40
CA VAL A 359 16.82 -31.60 17.88
C VAL A 359 18.24 -32.08 17.59
N ASN A 360 19.09 -31.23 16.99
CA ASN A 360 20.49 -31.58 16.72
C ASN A 360 21.31 -31.69 18.00
N LYS A 361 21.13 -30.78 18.97
CA LYS A 361 21.79 -30.86 20.29
C LYS A 361 21.40 -32.15 21.01
N ALA A 362 20.11 -32.44 21.11
CA ALA A 362 19.62 -33.66 21.75
C ALA A 362 20.20 -34.93 21.07
N LYS A 363 20.27 -34.94 19.73
CA LYS A 363 20.86 -36.05 18.99
C LYS A 363 22.36 -36.21 19.23
N GLN A 364 23.12 -35.10 19.30
CA GLN A 364 24.56 -35.13 19.62
C GLN A 364 24.85 -35.74 20.99
N HIS A 365 23.93 -35.61 21.94
CA HIS A 365 24.00 -36.22 23.27
C HIS A 365 23.39 -37.63 23.36
N GLY A 366 23.04 -38.26 22.23
CA GLY A 366 22.49 -39.62 22.19
C GLY A 366 21.01 -39.73 22.58
N LEU A 367 20.28 -38.61 22.70
CA LEU A 367 18.90 -38.54 23.18
C LEU A 367 17.87 -38.71 22.05
N GLY A 368 18.23 -39.40 20.96
CA GLY A 368 17.39 -39.52 19.78
C GLY A 368 16.05 -40.23 20.02
N LYS A 369 15.99 -41.15 20.99
CA LYS A 369 14.78 -41.88 21.37
C LYS A 369 13.91 -41.17 22.40
N GLU A 370 14.43 -40.10 23.00
CA GLU A 370 13.65 -39.33 23.98
C GLU A 370 12.51 -38.56 23.31
N LEU A 371 11.51 -38.22 24.11
CA LEU A 371 10.32 -37.51 23.67
C LEU A 371 10.61 -36.03 23.43
N VAL A 372 10.02 -35.49 22.38
CA VAL A 372 10.08 -34.06 22.02
C VAL A 372 9.58 -33.16 23.13
N SER A 373 8.54 -33.59 23.87
CA SER A 373 7.95 -32.84 24.98
C SER A 373 8.95 -32.47 26.08
N LYS A 374 10.06 -33.20 26.22
CA LYS A 374 11.13 -32.91 27.20
C LYS A 374 12.09 -31.80 26.76
N TYR A 375 12.15 -31.48 25.48
CA TYR A 375 13.12 -30.55 24.88
C TYR A 375 12.50 -29.40 24.09
N MET A 376 11.17 -29.40 23.96
CA MET A 376 10.44 -28.29 23.33
C MET A 376 10.43 -27.08 24.25
N SER A 377 10.26 -25.91 23.65
CA SER A 377 9.89 -24.69 24.37
C SER A 377 8.37 -24.61 24.46
N ASP A 378 7.83 -24.48 25.68
CA ASP A 378 6.40 -24.36 25.97
C ASP A 378 5.89 -22.91 25.95
N GLN A 379 6.78 -21.94 26.15
CA GLN A 379 6.46 -20.52 26.02
C GLN A 379 6.43 -20.09 24.56
N VAL A 380 5.25 -20.22 23.95
CA VAL A 380 5.01 -19.85 22.55
C VAL A 380 4.14 -18.60 22.46
N VAL A 381 4.65 -17.58 21.77
CA VAL A 381 3.84 -16.40 21.43
C VAL A 381 2.87 -16.76 20.31
N THR A 382 1.59 -16.52 20.54
CA THR A 382 0.50 -16.86 19.61
C THR A 382 -0.41 -15.68 19.34
N VAL A 383 -1.09 -15.70 18.20
CA VAL A 383 -2.13 -14.72 17.83
C VAL A 383 -3.44 -15.41 17.46
N LYS A 384 -4.55 -14.67 17.48
CA LYS A 384 -5.86 -15.16 17.06
C LYS A 384 -6.08 -14.90 15.56
N LEU A 385 -7.04 -15.60 14.96
CA LEU A 385 -7.40 -15.48 13.53
C LEU A 385 -7.70 -14.03 13.08
N ASN A 386 -8.29 -13.23 13.97
CA ASN A 386 -8.69 -11.85 13.68
C ASN A 386 -7.68 -10.80 14.19
N THR A 387 -6.51 -11.22 14.69
CA THR A 387 -5.48 -10.30 15.15
C THR A 387 -5.00 -9.43 13.96
N PRO A 388 -4.96 -8.09 14.09
CA PRO A 388 -4.51 -7.18 13.03
C PRO A 388 -3.04 -7.40 12.63
N LEU A 389 -2.72 -7.16 11.35
CA LEU A 389 -1.35 -7.23 10.83
C LEU A 389 -0.33 -6.38 11.63
N THR A 390 -0.74 -5.18 12.06
CA THR A 390 0.09 -4.24 12.82
C THR A 390 0.47 -4.78 14.20
N GLU A 391 -0.49 -5.38 14.92
CA GLU A 391 -0.24 -6.05 16.20
C GLU A 391 0.71 -7.24 16.03
N ILE A 392 0.53 -8.02 14.96
CA ILE A 392 1.44 -9.14 14.63
C ILE A 392 2.87 -8.64 14.41
N GLN A 393 3.05 -7.52 13.71
CA GLN A 393 4.36 -6.90 13.50
C GLN A 393 5.01 -6.48 14.82
N GLU A 394 4.26 -5.80 15.69
CA GLU A 394 4.74 -5.36 17.00
C GLU A 394 5.17 -6.56 17.86
N LEU A 395 4.37 -7.63 17.90
CA LEU A 395 4.75 -8.87 18.58
C LEU A 395 6.05 -9.47 18.01
N MET A 396 6.20 -9.50 16.68
CA MET A 396 7.40 -10.04 16.05
C MET A 396 8.67 -9.22 16.30
N ILE A 397 8.53 -7.90 16.48
CA ILE A 397 9.62 -6.98 16.82
C ILE A 397 9.95 -7.09 18.31
N ASN A 398 8.95 -6.94 19.18
CA ASN A 398 9.12 -6.88 20.64
C ASN A 398 9.69 -8.18 21.22
N TYR A 399 9.27 -9.32 20.68
CA TYR A 399 9.75 -10.63 21.11
C TYR A 399 10.91 -11.17 20.25
N ASP A 400 11.39 -10.40 19.26
CA ASP A 400 12.38 -10.82 18.25
C ASP A 400 12.08 -12.21 17.63
N ILE A 401 10.81 -12.48 17.35
CA ILE A 401 10.37 -13.76 16.78
C ILE A 401 10.26 -13.66 15.25
N GLY A 402 10.82 -14.67 14.58
CA GLY A 402 10.78 -14.79 13.11
C GLY A 402 9.50 -15.41 12.55
N ARG A 403 8.69 -16.00 13.43
CA ARG A 403 7.46 -16.72 13.12
C ARG A 403 6.51 -16.65 14.31
N ILE A 404 5.21 -16.54 14.03
CA ILE A 404 4.17 -16.52 15.06
C ILE A 404 3.11 -17.57 14.71
N LEU A 405 2.62 -18.28 15.71
CA LEU A 405 1.61 -19.32 15.51
C LEU A 405 0.22 -18.69 15.67
N VAL A 406 -0.71 -19.11 14.80
CA VAL A 406 -2.10 -18.65 14.83
C VAL A 406 -2.95 -19.75 15.44
N VAL A 407 -3.72 -19.40 16.48
CA VAL A 407 -4.62 -20.32 17.19
C VAL A 407 -6.08 -19.87 17.05
N SER A 408 -7.00 -20.83 17.15
CA SER A 408 -8.43 -20.57 17.17
C SER A 408 -8.89 -19.99 18.53
N GLN A 409 -10.19 -19.72 18.64
CA GLN A 409 -10.80 -19.36 19.93
C GLN A 409 -10.73 -20.51 20.96
N GLU A 410 -10.65 -21.76 20.50
CA GLU A 410 -10.52 -22.96 21.33
C GLU A 410 -9.05 -23.40 21.53
N GLU A 411 -8.08 -22.49 21.34
CA GLU A 411 -6.63 -22.77 21.46
C GLU A 411 -6.06 -23.87 20.54
N LYS A 412 -6.79 -24.23 19.47
CA LYS A 412 -6.29 -25.15 18.46
C LYS A 412 -5.38 -24.43 17.48
N LEU A 413 -4.27 -25.05 17.13
CA LEU A 413 -3.33 -24.50 16.15
C LEU A 413 -3.94 -24.55 14.74
N VAL A 414 -4.06 -23.39 14.10
CA VAL A 414 -4.73 -23.25 12.77
C VAL A 414 -3.80 -22.74 11.67
N GLY A 415 -2.72 -22.05 12.02
CA GLY A 415 -1.78 -21.52 11.02
C GLY A 415 -0.46 -20.99 11.60
N ILE A 416 0.37 -20.46 10.72
CA ILE A 416 1.63 -19.78 11.04
C ILE A 416 1.84 -18.59 10.11
N ILE A 417 2.43 -17.54 10.65
CA ILE A 417 2.84 -16.35 9.91
C ILE A 417 4.33 -16.17 10.10
N THR A 418 5.06 -15.96 9.02
CA THR A 418 6.50 -15.71 9.02
C THR A 418 6.82 -14.25 8.70
N ARG A 419 8.04 -13.79 9.03
CA ARG A 419 8.51 -12.44 8.61
C ARG A 419 8.36 -12.23 7.11
N THR A 420 8.55 -13.28 6.31
CA THR A 420 8.39 -13.21 4.85
C THR A 420 6.94 -12.93 4.45
N ASP A 421 5.96 -13.54 5.13
CA ASP A 421 4.55 -13.30 4.87
C ASP A 421 4.16 -11.84 5.19
N LEU A 422 4.71 -11.28 6.28
CA LEU A 422 4.54 -9.86 6.62
C LEU A 422 5.16 -8.93 5.55
N ILE A 423 6.42 -9.16 5.16
CA ILE A 423 7.12 -8.28 4.21
C ILE A 423 6.46 -8.35 2.82
N ARG A 424 6.00 -9.52 2.39
CA ARG A 424 5.23 -9.66 1.13
C ARG A 424 3.98 -8.80 1.12
N ASN A 425 3.29 -8.73 2.26
CA ASN A 425 2.07 -7.94 2.38
C ASN A 425 2.38 -6.42 2.40
N LEU A 426 3.47 -6.02 3.06
CA LEU A 426 3.87 -4.61 3.19
C LEU A 426 4.42 -3.99 1.91
N TYR A 427 5.28 -4.70 1.18
CA TYR A 427 6.01 -4.13 0.04
C TYR A 427 5.58 -4.71 -1.31
N GLY A 428 4.55 -5.56 -1.32
CA GLY A 428 4.22 -6.40 -2.47
C GLY A 428 5.32 -7.43 -2.77
N GLU A 429 5.05 -8.31 -3.74
CA GLU A 429 5.95 -9.42 -4.07
C GLU A 429 7.33 -8.99 -4.61
N GLY A 430 7.51 -7.71 -4.99
CA GLY A 430 8.68 -7.22 -5.72
C GLY A 430 9.90 -6.76 -4.91
N HIS A 431 9.81 -6.56 -3.59
CA HIS A 431 10.83 -5.79 -2.83
C HIS A 431 11.60 -6.58 -1.75
N ILE A 432 11.47 -7.91 -1.70
CA ILE A 432 12.17 -8.72 -0.70
C ILE A 432 13.62 -8.99 -1.16
N PRO A 433 14.65 -8.63 -0.36
CA PRO A 433 16.03 -8.97 -0.68
C PRO A 433 16.21 -10.49 -0.82
N LYS A 434 16.65 -10.94 -2.00
CA LYS A 434 16.85 -12.33 -2.44
C LYS A 434 17.90 -13.15 -1.66
N ARG A 435 18.32 -12.73 -0.46
CA ARG A 435 19.48 -13.34 0.23
C ARG A 435 19.17 -14.51 1.14
N SER A 436 17.91 -14.86 1.36
CA SER A 436 17.56 -16.06 2.12
C SER A 436 16.54 -16.88 1.35
N PHE A 437 17.06 -17.92 0.70
CA PHE A 437 16.37 -19.02 -0.01
C PHE A 437 16.09 -18.83 -1.51
N SER A 438 16.90 -19.58 -2.27
CA SER A 438 16.70 -20.15 -3.61
C SER A 438 16.58 -19.20 -4.79
N THR A 439 17.49 -19.40 -5.74
CA THR A 439 17.37 -19.13 -7.18
C THR A 439 15.92 -19.09 -7.65
N TYR A 440 15.57 -18.01 -8.33
CA TYR A 440 14.60 -17.83 -9.43
C TYR A 440 13.71 -16.59 -9.28
N VAL A 441 13.41 -16.03 -10.43
CA VAL A 441 12.83 -14.71 -10.70
C VAL A 441 11.32 -14.86 -10.82
N GLU A 442 10.54 -14.00 -10.16
CA GLU A 442 9.13 -13.78 -10.48
C GLU A 442 8.91 -12.27 -10.68
N THR A 443 8.31 -11.93 -11.82
CA THR A 443 8.03 -10.58 -12.30
C THR A 443 6.63 -10.09 -11.86
N SER A 444 6.38 -8.80 -12.10
CA SER A 444 5.33 -7.95 -11.53
C SER A 444 3.88 -8.40 -11.82
N SER A 445 3.13 -8.76 -10.77
CA SER A 445 1.83 -9.47 -10.84
C SER A 445 0.61 -8.69 -11.38
N ASN A 446 0.54 -7.36 -11.29
CA ASN A 446 -0.65 -6.62 -11.79
C ASN A 446 -0.67 -6.39 -13.31
N ILE A 447 0.50 -6.25 -13.94
CA ILE A 447 0.61 -6.14 -15.41
C ILE A 447 0.42 -7.52 -16.06
N GLU A 448 0.81 -8.59 -15.35
CA GLU A 448 0.68 -9.97 -15.80
C GLU A 448 -0.77 -10.46 -15.82
N ARG A 449 -1.59 -10.15 -14.80
CA ARG A 449 -3.01 -10.55 -14.75
C ARG A 449 -3.83 -10.00 -15.91
N LYS A 450 -3.69 -8.71 -16.24
CA LYS A 450 -4.41 -8.10 -17.36
C LYS A 450 -4.00 -8.75 -18.70
N LYS A 451 -2.71 -9.02 -18.89
CA LYS A 451 -2.19 -9.71 -20.08
C LYS A 451 -2.69 -11.16 -20.17
N GLN A 452 -2.78 -11.88 -19.06
CA GLN A 452 -3.32 -13.25 -19.01
C GLN A 452 -4.77 -13.27 -19.46
N ILE A 453 -5.60 -12.37 -18.94
CA ILE A 453 -7.02 -12.24 -19.35
C ILE A 453 -7.12 -11.91 -20.85
N GLU A 454 -6.31 -10.97 -21.36
CA GLU A 454 -6.28 -10.63 -22.78
C GLU A 454 -5.88 -11.84 -23.67
N LEU A 455 -4.92 -12.65 -23.22
CA LEU A 455 -4.51 -13.87 -23.92
C LEU A 455 -5.62 -14.94 -23.91
N ILE A 456 -6.27 -15.16 -22.77
CA ILE A 456 -7.42 -16.07 -22.64
C ILE A 456 -8.52 -15.65 -23.61
N GLU A 457 -8.84 -14.36 -23.65
CA GLU A 457 -9.88 -13.81 -24.53
C GLU A 457 -9.57 -14.01 -26.02
N LYS A 458 -8.29 -13.86 -26.39
CA LYS A 458 -7.80 -13.93 -27.76
C LYS A 458 -7.65 -15.36 -28.28
N ILE A 459 -7.18 -16.30 -27.45
CA ILE A 459 -6.74 -17.63 -27.90
C ILE A 459 -7.86 -18.67 -27.75
N PHE A 460 -8.63 -18.63 -26.65
CA PHE A 460 -9.67 -19.62 -26.40
C PHE A 460 -10.98 -19.26 -27.12
N PRO A 461 -11.63 -20.23 -27.81
CA PRO A 461 -12.93 -20.02 -28.40
C PRO A 461 -13.99 -19.82 -27.31
N LYS A 462 -15.09 -19.15 -27.66
CA LYS A 462 -16.20 -18.82 -26.73
C LYS A 462 -16.62 -20.02 -25.86
N ARG A 463 -16.75 -21.19 -26.48
CA ARG A 463 -17.07 -22.43 -25.79
C ARG A 463 -16.12 -22.79 -24.64
N VAL A 464 -14.80 -22.69 -24.84
CA VAL A 464 -13.82 -23.01 -23.79
C VAL A 464 -13.85 -21.95 -22.69
N LYS A 465 -14.04 -20.69 -23.05
CA LYS A 465 -14.19 -19.59 -22.09
C LYS A 465 -15.42 -19.78 -21.18
N ASP A 466 -16.54 -20.18 -21.76
CA ASP A 466 -17.77 -20.48 -21.00
C ASP A 466 -17.53 -21.63 -20.01
N ILE A 467 -16.78 -22.66 -20.41
CA ILE A 467 -16.39 -23.78 -19.53
C ILE A 467 -15.45 -23.31 -18.41
N LEU A 468 -14.42 -22.51 -18.70
CA LEU A 468 -13.47 -22.00 -17.70
C LEU A 468 -14.17 -21.10 -16.66
N ASN A 469 -15.05 -20.20 -17.09
CA ASN A 469 -15.86 -19.39 -16.19
C ASN A 469 -16.71 -20.27 -15.27
N LYS A 470 -17.30 -21.34 -15.82
CA LYS A 470 -18.12 -22.26 -15.05
C LYS A 470 -17.33 -23.07 -14.03
N ILE A 471 -16.13 -23.51 -14.41
CA ILE A 471 -15.18 -24.17 -13.51
C ILE A 471 -14.89 -23.26 -12.31
N GLY A 472 -14.65 -21.97 -12.57
CA GLY A 472 -14.48 -20.94 -11.54
C GLY A 472 -15.66 -20.79 -10.59
N GLU A 473 -16.87 -20.61 -11.13
CA GLU A 473 -18.09 -20.47 -10.33
C GLU A 473 -18.38 -21.70 -9.46
N ILE A 474 -18.14 -22.90 -9.98
CA ILE A 474 -18.31 -24.13 -9.21
C ILE A 474 -17.26 -24.23 -8.10
N GLY A 475 -16.03 -23.77 -8.37
CA GLY A 475 -14.97 -23.65 -7.38
C GLY A 475 -15.40 -22.74 -6.23
N ASP A 476 -15.87 -21.54 -6.54
CA ASP A 476 -16.34 -20.56 -5.56
C ASP A 476 -17.52 -21.08 -4.72
N ARG A 477 -18.48 -21.77 -5.36
CA ARG A 477 -19.64 -22.36 -4.66
C ARG A 477 -19.24 -23.50 -3.71
N LEU A 478 -18.21 -24.26 -4.05
CA LEU A 478 -17.70 -25.37 -3.24
C LEU A 478 -16.60 -24.92 -2.25
N ASP A 479 -16.25 -23.63 -2.25
CA ASP A 479 -15.13 -23.05 -1.50
C ASP A 479 -13.79 -23.75 -1.79
N PHE A 480 -13.59 -24.14 -3.05
CA PHE A 480 -12.36 -24.77 -3.54
C PHE A 480 -11.61 -23.81 -4.47
N PRO A 481 -10.32 -23.54 -4.20
CA PRO A 481 -9.45 -22.92 -5.18
C PRO A 481 -9.23 -23.85 -6.38
N VAL A 482 -9.44 -23.34 -7.59
CA VAL A 482 -9.37 -24.12 -8.84
C VAL A 482 -8.43 -23.44 -9.84
N PHE A 483 -7.58 -24.24 -10.47
CA PHE A 483 -6.50 -23.76 -11.32
C PHE A 483 -6.47 -24.51 -12.65
N MET A 484 -6.25 -23.79 -13.74
CA MET A 484 -5.77 -24.35 -15.01
C MET A 484 -4.25 -24.49 -14.90
N VAL A 485 -3.67 -25.63 -15.29
CA VAL A 485 -2.26 -25.92 -15.02
C VAL A 485 -1.54 -26.56 -16.20
N GLY A 486 -0.21 -26.50 -16.22
CA GLY A 486 0.58 -27.34 -17.12
C GLY A 486 0.69 -26.82 -18.56
N GLY A 487 0.58 -27.74 -19.53
CA GLY A 487 0.88 -27.48 -20.93
C GLY A 487 -0.04 -26.42 -21.54
N ILE A 488 -1.33 -26.43 -21.18
CA ILE A 488 -2.30 -25.44 -21.65
C ILE A 488 -1.94 -24.00 -21.22
N VAL A 489 -1.39 -23.82 -20.01
CA VAL A 489 -0.96 -22.51 -19.51
C VAL A 489 0.27 -22.03 -20.27
N ARG A 490 1.26 -22.92 -20.46
CA ARG A 490 2.45 -22.62 -21.25
C ARG A 490 2.09 -22.25 -22.70
N ASP A 491 1.24 -23.05 -23.33
CA ASP A 491 0.84 -22.87 -24.73
C ASP A 491 0.05 -21.57 -24.91
N LEU A 492 -0.78 -21.19 -23.93
CA LEU A 492 -1.43 -19.88 -23.88
C LEU A 492 -0.43 -18.73 -23.93
N PHE A 493 0.64 -18.77 -23.12
CA PHE A 493 1.69 -17.74 -23.15
C PHE A 493 2.51 -17.74 -24.44
N LEU A 494 2.64 -18.89 -25.10
CA LEU A 494 3.31 -19.02 -26.39
C LEU A 494 2.42 -18.68 -27.60
N GLY A 495 1.13 -18.39 -27.38
CA GLY A 495 0.17 -18.14 -28.46
C GLY A 495 -0.21 -19.40 -29.24
N ILE A 496 0.07 -20.59 -28.71
CA ILE A 496 -0.23 -21.88 -29.31
C ILE A 496 -1.64 -22.31 -28.89
N LYS A 497 -2.46 -22.74 -29.86
CA LYS A 497 -3.81 -23.24 -29.58
C LYS A 497 -3.73 -24.65 -29.00
N ASN A 498 -4.05 -24.77 -27.71
CA ASN A 498 -4.20 -26.03 -27.00
C ASN A 498 -5.53 -25.99 -26.23
N TYR A 499 -6.34 -27.04 -26.32
CA TYR A 499 -7.65 -27.14 -25.66
C TYR A 499 -7.74 -28.31 -24.68
N ASP A 500 -6.61 -28.88 -24.30
CA ASP A 500 -6.51 -29.92 -23.29
C ASP A 500 -6.67 -29.30 -21.90
N LEU A 501 -7.88 -29.36 -21.34
CA LEU A 501 -8.20 -28.69 -20.08
C LEU A 501 -7.71 -29.49 -18.89
N ASP A 502 -6.46 -29.24 -18.50
CA ASP A 502 -5.85 -29.71 -17.26
C ASP A 502 -6.23 -28.81 -16.08
N ILE A 503 -7.08 -29.32 -15.18
CA ILE A 503 -7.59 -28.61 -14.01
C ILE A 503 -7.06 -29.24 -12.73
N VAL A 504 -6.53 -28.42 -11.83
CA VAL A 504 -6.16 -28.83 -10.47
C VAL A 504 -7.01 -28.11 -9.45
N VAL A 505 -7.50 -28.86 -8.47
CA VAL A 505 -8.36 -28.37 -7.38
C VAL A 505 -7.62 -28.51 -6.05
N GLU A 506 -7.50 -27.42 -5.30
CA GLU A 506 -7.09 -27.46 -3.88
C GLU A 506 -8.31 -27.85 -3.03
N GLY A 507 -8.53 -29.15 -2.86
CA GLY A 507 -9.72 -29.68 -2.18
C GLY A 507 -10.07 -31.07 -2.68
N GLU A 508 -11.34 -31.44 -2.66
CA GLU A 508 -11.79 -32.74 -3.17
C GLU A 508 -12.03 -32.70 -4.69
N GLY A 509 -10.99 -32.97 -5.50
CA GLY A 509 -11.08 -32.89 -6.96
C GLY A 509 -12.10 -33.84 -7.59
N ILE A 510 -12.33 -35.03 -7.02
CA ILE A 510 -13.35 -35.97 -7.51
C ILE A 510 -14.77 -35.43 -7.26
N LYS A 511 -15.00 -34.82 -6.09
CA LYS A 511 -16.27 -34.17 -5.76
C LYS A 511 -16.53 -33.00 -6.70
N PHE A 512 -15.51 -32.17 -6.95
CA PHE A 512 -15.55 -31.10 -7.93
C PHE A 512 -15.91 -31.61 -9.34
N ALA A 513 -15.24 -32.65 -9.82
CA ALA A 513 -15.48 -33.23 -11.14
C ALA A 513 -16.93 -33.76 -11.31
N ARG A 514 -17.50 -34.37 -10.26
CA ARG A 514 -18.91 -34.84 -10.27
C ARG A 514 -19.89 -33.67 -10.41
N GLU A 515 -19.67 -32.57 -9.69
CA GLU A 515 -20.49 -31.36 -9.80
C GLU A 515 -20.34 -30.69 -11.18
N LEU A 516 -19.11 -30.61 -11.69
CA LEU A 516 -18.83 -30.07 -13.03
C LEU A 516 -19.56 -30.86 -14.12
N SER A 517 -19.51 -32.19 -14.06
CA SER A 517 -20.19 -33.08 -14.99
C SER A 517 -21.70 -32.95 -14.95
N ARG A 518 -22.28 -32.83 -13.74
CA ARG A 518 -23.73 -32.63 -13.58
C ARG A 518 -24.20 -31.33 -14.23
N TYR A 519 -23.38 -30.28 -14.14
CA TYR A 519 -23.72 -28.99 -14.72
C TYR A 519 -23.56 -28.96 -16.24
N LEU A 520 -22.45 -29.52 -16.76
CA LEU A 520 -22.15 -29.52 -18.20
C LEU A 520 -22.86 -30.62 -18.99
N GLY A 521 -23.66 -31.48 -18.33
CA GLY A 521 -24.38 -32.58 -18.99
C GLY A 521 -23.47 -33.70 -19.48
N GLY A 522 -22.38 -33.99 -18.76
CA GLY A 522 -21.39 -35.01 -19.11
C GLY A 522 -21.41 -36.25 -18.20
N ARG A 523 -20.46 -37.16 -18.43
CA ARG A 523 -20.15 -38.32 -17.58
C ARG A 523 -18.78 -38.15 -16.92
N THR A 524 -18.60 -38.71 -15.71
CA THR A 524 -17.30 -38.73 -15.02
C THR A 524 -16.70 -40.12 -14.94
N LYS A 525 -15.37 -40.21 -15.05
CA LYS A 525 -14.60 -41.40 -14.72
C LYS A 525 -13.55 -41.03 -13.68
N SER A 526 -13.70 -41.52 -12.45
CA SER A 526 -12.81 -41.21 -11.33
C SER A 526 -11.82 -42.32 -11.02
N HIS A 527 -10.60 -41.95 -10.64
CA HIS A 527 -9.55 -42.82 -10.14
C HIS A 527 -9.21 -42.44 -8.69
N GLU A 528 -9.93 -43.06 -7.73
CA GLU A 528 -9.86 -42.68 -6.31
C GLU A 528 -8.45 -42.78 -5.70
N LYS A 529 -7.68 -43.80 -6.06
CA LYS A 529 -6.30 -44.00 -5.59
C LYS A 529 -5.35 -42.84 -5.92
N PHE A 530 -5.65 -42.07 -6.96
CA PHE A 530 -4.81 -40.97 -7.44
C PHE A 530 -5.47 -39.59 -7.26
N GLY A 531 -6.71 -39.55 -6.76
CA GLY A 531 -7.45 -38.30 -6.60
C GLY A 531 -7.70 -37.56 -7.92
N THR A 532 -7.78 -38.29 -9.03
CA THR A 532 -8.03 -37.74 -10.38
C THR A 532 -9.38 -38.18 -10.93
N ALA A 533 -9.97 -37.38 -11.79
CA ALA A 533 -11.21 -37.67 -12.50
C ALA A 533 -11.20 -37.03 -13.89
N ILE A 534 -11.82 -37.69 -14.86
CA ILE A 534 -12.00 -37.17 -16.21
C ILE A 534 -13.48 -36.88 -16.40
N VAL A 535 -13.82 -35.65 -16.79
CA VAL A 535 -15.18 -35.27 -17.21
C VAL A 535 -15.24 -35.35 -18.73
N ILE A 536 -16.18 -36.14 -19.26
CA ILE A 536 -16.39 -36.35 -20.69
C ILE A 536 -17.76 -35.79 -21.07
N LEU A 537 -17.80 -34.78 -21.94
CA LEU A 537 -19.03 -34.16 -22.42
C LEU A 537 -19.68 -34.96 -23.56
N ALA A 538 -20.90 -34.58 -23.96
CA ALA A 538 -21.70 -35.30 -24.96
C ALA A 538 -21.04 -35.36 -26.36
N ASP A 539 -20.10 -34.47 -26.66
CA ASP A 539 -19.35 -34.40 -27.91
C ASP A 539 -17.90 -34.91 -27.76
N ASP A 540 -17.66 -35.76 -26.75
CA ASP A 540 -16.36 -36.34 -26.41
C ASP A 540 -15.27 -35.34 -26.01
N PHE A 541 -15.62 -34.06 -25.75
CA PHE A 541 -14.70 -33.10 -25.13
C PHE A 541 -14.34 -33.53 -23.71
N LYS A 542 -13.04 -33.56 -23.38
CA LYS A 542 -12.53 -34.07 -22.11
C LYS A 542 -11.94 -32.95 -21.26
N ILE A 543 -12.15 -33.05 -19.95
CA ILE A 543 -11.59 -32.16 -18.94
C ILE A 543 -10.94 -33.05 -17.89
N ASP A 544 -9.63 -32.93 -17.73
CA ASP A 544 -8.86 -33.66 -16.74
C ASP A 544 -8.84 -32.88 -15.43
N VAL A 545 -9.33 -33.51 -14.36
CA VAL A 545 -9.40 -32.92 -13.03
C VAL A 545 -8.51 -33.70 -12.10
N ALA A 546 -7.54 -33.04 -11.50
CA ALA A 546 -6.67 -33.60 -10.48
C ALA A 546 -6.85 -32.86 -9.16
N THR A 547 -6.75 -33.61 -8.06
CA THR A 547 -6.62 -33.01 -6.74
C THR A 547 -5.17 -32.56 -6.53
N ALA A 548 -4.99 -31.33 -6.06
CA ALA A 548 -3.67 -30.79 -5.72
C ALA A 548 -3.00 -31.70 -4.69
N ARG A 549 -1.83 -32.22 -5.04
CA ARG A 549 -1.22 -33.29 -4.27
C ARG A 549 0.29 -33.14 -4.17
N ARG A 550 0.85 -33.62 -3.07
CA ARG A 550 2.29 -33.84 -2.93
C ARG A 550 2.58 -35.32 -3.05
N GLU A 551 3.58 -35.64 -3.85
CA GLU A 551 4.06 -37.00 -4.05
C GLU A 551 5.37 -37.19 -3.28
N PHE A 552 5.52 -38.34 -2.66
CA PHE A 552 6.76 -38.73 -2.01
C PHE A 552 7.12 -40.16 -2.41
N TYR A 553 8.37 -40.31 -2.86
CA TYR A 553 8.99 -41.59 -3.17
C TYR A 553 9.84 -41.99 -1.97
N GLU A 554 9.53 -43.10 -1.31
CA GLU A 554 10.35 -43.60 -0.19
C GLU A 554 11.78 -43.95 -0.63
N TYR A 555 11.95 -44.36 -1.89
CA TYR A 555 13.21 -44.66 -2.56
C TYR A 555 13.03 -44.50 -4.08
N PRO A 556 14.12 -44.35 -4.87
CA PRO A 556 14.05 -44.29 -6.33
C PRO A 556 13.28 -45.50 -6.91
N ALA A 557 12.32 -45.25 -7.81
CA ALA A 557 11.42 -46.24 -8.43
C ALA A 557 10.27 -46.82 -7.56
N ALA A 558 10.02 -46.30 -6.36
CA ALA A 558 8.82 -46.65 -5.57
C ALA A 558 7.53 -46.06 -6.20
N PHE A 559 6.36 -46.63 -5.89
CA PHE A 559 5.08 -45.96 -6.17
C PHE A 559 4.91 -44.74 -5.25
N PRO A 560 4.43 -43.58 -5.76
CA PRO A 560 4.31 -42.38 -4.97
C PRO A 560 3.20 -42.51 -3.91
N LYS A 561 3.48 -42.07 -2.68
CA LYS A 561 2.44 -41.79 -1.69
C LYS A 561 1.90 -40.39 -1.93
N VAL A 562 0.57 -40.26 -2.03
CA VAL A 562 -0.14 -39.04 -2.41
C VAL A 562 -0.85 -38.45 -1.19
N GLU A 563 -0.55 -37.20 -0.84
CA GLU A 563 -1.24 -36.42 0.21
C GLU A 563 -1.86 -35.15 -0.39
N LEU A 564 -3.02 -34.72 0.14
CA LEU A 564 -3.64 -33.43 -0.21
C LEU A 564 -2.67 -32.26 0.07
N SER A 565 -2.60 -31.30 -0.84
CA SER A 565 -1.68 -30.17 -0.73
C SER A 565 -2.19 -28.91 -1.41
N SER A 566 -1.43 -27.83 -1.30
CA SER A 566 -1.65 -26.63 -2.09
C SER A 566 -1.10 -26.78 -3.51
N ILE A 567 -1.63 -25.99 -4.44
CA ILE A 567 -1.18 -25.81 -5.82
C ILE A 567 0.31 -25.52 -5.87
N LYS A 568 0.80 -24.67 -4.95
CA LYS A 568 2.23 -24.38 -4.84
C LYS A 568 3.05 -25.66 -4.69
N LYS A 569 2.65 -26.54 -3.76
CA LYS A 569 3.33 -27.83 -3.53
C LYS A 569 3.11 -28.82 -4.67
N ASP A 570 1.98 -28.76 -5.37
CA ASP A 570 1.72 -29.57 -6.58
C ASP A 570 2.60 -29.16 -7.76
N LEU A 571 2.82 -27.86 -7.99
CA LEU A 571 3.71 -27.38 -9.04
C LEU A 571 5.16 -27.75 -8.76
N TYR A 572 5.61 -27.67 -7.50
CA TYR A 572 6.98 -28.02 -7.10
C TYR A 572 7.37 -29.49 -7.34
N ARG A 573 6.40 -30.41 -7.44
CA ARG A 573 6.70 -31.83 -7.71
C ARG A 573 6.73 -32.17 -9.21
N ARG A 574 6.41 -31.22 -10.10
CA ARG A 574 6.36 -31.50 -11.53
C ARG A 574 7.78 -31.60 -12.09
N ASP A 575 8.07 -32.71 -12.77
CA ASP A 575 9.41 -33.02 -13.29
C ASP A 575 9.92 -31.99 -14.30
N PHE A 576 9.01 -31.34 -15.04
CA PHE A 576 9.34 -30.31 -16.02
C PHE A 576 8.96 -28.93 -15.50
N THR A 577 9.97 -28.12 -15.15
CA THR A 577 9.81 -26.74 -14.68
C THR A 577 9.02 -25.86 -15.64
N ILE A 578 9.14 -26.10 -16.95
CA ILE A 578 8.40 -25.36 -17.99
C ILE A 578 6.88 -25.59 -17.96
N ASN A 579 6.41 -26.69 -17.33
CA ASN A 579 5.00 -27.01 -17.15
C ASN A 579 4.53 -26.80 -15.69
N ALA A 580 5.39 -26.24 -14.83
CA ALA A 580 5.07 -25.91 -13.44
C ALA A 580 4.40 -24.52 -13.36
N MET A 581 3.33 -24.32 -14.14
CA MET A 581 2.58 -23.07 -14.24
C MET A 581 1.11 -23.32 -13.91
N ALA A 582 0.46 -22.32 -13.31
CA ALA A 582 -0.96 -22.35 -12.97
C ALA A 582 -1.60 -20.97 -13.18
N ILE A 583 -2.86 -20.97 -13.60
CA ILE A 583 -3.74 -19.79 -13.69
C ILE A 583 -4.97 -20.08 -12.83
N GLN A 584 -5.33 -19.16 -11.93
CA GLN A 584 -6.49 -19.33 -11.07
C GLN A 584 -7.79 -19.00 -11.81
N LEU A 585 -8.82 -19.82 -11.60
CA LEU A 585 -10.11 -19.71 -12.31
C LEU A 585 -11.25 -19.18 -11.42
N ASN A 586 -11.07 -19.06 -10.11
CA ASN A 586 -12.07 -18.49 -9.19
C ASN A 586 -12.41 -17.03 -9.54
N GLN A 587 -13.66 -16.59 -9.43
CA GLN A 587 -14.12 -15.30 -9.99
C GLN A 587 -13.35 -14.08 -9.45
N LYS A 588 -13.10 -14.03 -8.13
CA LYS A 588 -12.34 -12.94 -7.50
C LYS A 588 -10.90 -12.84 -8.00
N TYR A 589 -10.31 -13.99 -8.33
CA TYR A 589 -8.90 -14.15 -8.67
C TYR A 589 -8.69 -14.65 -10.10
N PHE A 590 -9.69 -14.52 -10.98
CA PHE A 590 -9.63 -15.03 -12.34
C PHE A 590 -8.52 -14.32 -13.12
N GLY A 591 -7.72 -15.09 -13.84
CA GLY A 591 -6.61 -14.60 -14.66
C GLY A 591 -5.27 -14.85 -14.00
#